data_AF-G0VJL6-F1
#
_entry.id   AF-G0VJL6-F1
#
_cell.length_a   1.000
_cell.length_b   1.000
_cell.length_c   1.000
_cell.angle_alpha   90.00
_cell.angle_beta   90.00
_cell.angle_gamma   90.00
#
_symmetry.space_group_name_H-M   'P 1'
#
loop_
_entity.id
_entity.type
_entity.pdbx_description
1 polymer ?
#
loop_
_entity_poly.entity_id
_entity_poly.type
_entity_poly.pdbx_seq_one_letter_code
_entity_poly.pdbx_strand_id
1 'polypeptide(L)'
;MSKQLKEDRLPDALFKTRLNYLIYETYHSNVFYRYLCLIGSVLILLLIRCIYQNASEGTILLLSFFVTTFFFFVTVPIVSIKPAIEFSKNQTIQRVFCEEIIRNRPNKYGYTWHSVIINLNEFLFANGAWPTRYCFYDEKEILALYYKIVYYKVKNIKYDTFANPTKAKEEPIPDILNRVSTLSGYILERYLLAAIIVVNQADICDWLKEYENFKQEMQDDCDKI
;
A
#
# COMPACT_ATOMS: atom_id res chain seq x y z
N MET A 1 8.28 -24.98 20.77
CA MET A 1 7.70 -23.68 20.39
C MET A 1 8.77 -22.85 19.65
N SER A 2 9.32 -23.37 18.54
CA SER A 2 10.45 -22.73 17.82
C SER A 2 10.40 -22.91 16.30
N LYS A 3 9.33 -23.48 15.75
CA LYS A 3 9.11 -23.63 14.30
C LYS A 3 8.23 -22.55 13.67
N GLN A 4 7.43 -21.83 14.46
CA GLN A 4 6.52 -20.79 13.94
C GLN A 4 7.18 -19.42 13.73
N LEU A 5 8.38 -19.17 14.27
CA LEU A 5 9.07 -17.88 14.12
C LEU A 5 9.82 -17.70 12.79
N LYS A 6 9.75 -18.69 11.88
CA LYS A 6 10.50 -18.67 10.61
C LYS A 6 9.64 -18.30 9.39
N GLU A 7 8.31 -18.25 9.55
CA GLU A 7 7.34 -18.22 8.44
C GLU A 7 6.67 -16.87 8.17
N ASP A 8 6.71 -15.89 9.08
CA ASP A 8 6.16 -14.56 8.81
C ASP A 8 7.19 -13.64 8.15
N ARG A 9 7.76 -14.12 7.04
CA ARG A 9 8.66 -13.31 6.22
C ARG A 9 7.85 -12.49 5.24
N LEU A 10 8.22 -11.22 5.08
CA LEU A 10 7.65 -10.36 4.05
C LEU A 10 7.79 -10.99 2.64
N PRO A 11 6.98 -10.51 1.69
CA PRO A 11 7.00 -11.02 0.33
C PRO A 11 8.37 -10.86 -0.34
N ASP A 12 9.09 -9.79 -0.09
CA ASP A 12 10.47 -9.57 -0.57
C ASP A 12 11.43 -10.72 -0.25
N ALA A 13 11.25 -11.39 0.89
CA ALA A 13 12.08 -12.50 1.33
C ALA A 13 11.65 -13.85 0.74
N LEU A 14 10.44 -13.94 0.16
CA LEU A 14 9.86 -15.15 -0.42
C LEU A 14 9.85 -15.12 -1.95
N PHE A 15 9.60 -13.95 -2.55
CA PHE A 15 9.51 -13.76 -3.99
C PHE A 15 10.80 -13.17 -4.54
N LYS A 16 11.34 -13.79 -5.59
CA LYS A 16 12.56 -13.31 -6.26
C LYS A 16 12.42 -11.90 -6.86
N THR A 17 11.21 -11.55 -7.29
CA THR A 17 10.93 -10.27 -7.95
C THR A 17 9.54 -9.77 -7.57
N ARG A 18 9.36 -8.45 -7.65
CA ARG A 18 8.06 -7.78 -7.52
C ARG A 18 7.02 -8.36 -8.47
N LEU A 19 7.42 -8.72 -9.68
CA LEU A 19 6.54 -9.31 -10.68
C LEU A 19 6.01 -10.68 -10.23
N ASN A 20 6.85 -11.53 -9.65
CA ASN A 20 6.41 -12.83 -9.13
C ASN A 20 5.41 -12.66 -7.98
N TYR A 21 5.65 -11.69 -7.10
CA TYR A 21 4.72 -11.30 -6.05
C TYR A 21 3.38 -10.83 -6.63
N LEU A 22 3.38 -9.91 -7.61
CA LEU A 22 2.16 -9.40 -8.23
C LEU A 22 1.38 -10.49 -8.96
N ILE A 23 2.05 -11.45 -9.61
CA ILE A 23 1.38 -12.61 -10.22
C ILE A 23 0.69 -13.44 -9.14
N TYR A 24 1.39 -13.72 -8.03
CA TYR A 24 0.85 -14.46 -6.91
C TYR A 24 -0.39 -13.77 -6.31
N GLU A 25 -0.32 -12.46 -6.08
CA GLU A 25 -1.45 -11.68 -5.59
C GLU A 25 -2.60 -11.66 -6.58
N THR A 26 -2.30 -11.46 -7.86
CA THR A 26 -3.31 -11.42 -8.92
C THR A 26 -4.08 -12.73 -8.93
N TYR A 27 -3.37 -13.87 -8.93
CA TYR A 27 -3.96 -15.21 -8.93
C TYR A 27 -4.90 -15.45 -7.73
N HIS A 28 -4.51 -15.03 -6.53
CA HIS A 28 -5.34 -15.18 -5.32
C HIS A 28 -6.44 -14.12 -5.21
N SER A 29 -6.38 -13.06 -6.00
CA SER A 29 -7.44 -12.07 -6.05
C SER A 29 -8.61 -12.56 -6.90
N ASN A 30 -9.83 -12.19 -6.52
CA ASN A 30 -11.04 -12.41 -7.34
C ASN A 30 -10.97 -11.74 -8.73
N VAL A 31 -9.96 -10.89 -9.00
CA VAL A 31 -9.74 -10.26 -10.31
C VAL A 31 -9.27 -11.28 -11.33
N PHE A 32 -8.46 -12.26 -10.93
CA PHE A 32 -7.93 -13.27 -11.85
C PHE A 32 -9.02 -14.16 -12.43
N TYR A 33 -9.99 -14.59 -11.63
CA TYR A 33 -11.13 -15.36 -12.14
C TYR A 33 -11.99 -14.55 -13.11
N ARG A 34 -12.22 -13.26 -12.81
CA ARG A 34 -12.93 -12.35 -13.74
C ARG A 34 -12.16 -12.18 -15.05
N TYR A 35 -10.83 -12.12 -14.99
CA TYR A 35 -9.95 -12.08 -16.16
C TYR A 35 -10.04 -13.36 -17.01
N LEU A 36 -9.97 -14.54 -16.38
CA LEU A 36 -10.12 -15.82 -17.09
C LEU A 36 -11.48 -15.94 -17.78
N CYS A 37 -12.56 -15.52 -17.12
CA CYS A 37 -13.89 -15.51 -17.72
C CYS A 37 -13.97 -14.57 -18.93
N LEU A 38 -13.34 -13.40 -18.85
CA LEU A 38 -13.34 -12.41 -19.94
C LEU A 38 -12.50 -12.89 -21.14
N ILE A 39 -11.31 -13.45 -20.90
CA ILE A 39 -10.53 -14.06 -21.97
C ILE A 39 -11.28 -15.22 -22.61
N GLY A 40 -11.87 -16.09 -21.79
CA GLY A 40 -12.69 -17.20 -22.27
C GLY A 40 -13.82 -16.73 -23.18
N SER A 41 -14.55 -15.68 -22.79
CA SER A 41 -15.64 -15.14 -23.62
C SER A 41 -15.13 -14.51 -24.93
N VAL A 42 -14.02 -13.78 -24.90
CA VAL A 42 -13.42 -13.23 -26.13
C VAL A 42 -12.93 -14.35 -27.05
N LEU A 43 -12.24 -15.36 -26.52
CA LEU A 43 -11.78 -16.50 -27.32
C LEU A 43 -12.95 -17.25 -27.98
N ILE A 44 -14.05 -17.45 -27.25
CA ILE A 44 -15.27 -18.07 -27.80
C ILE A 44 -15.83 -17.23 -28.95
N LEU A 45 -15.92 -15.91 -28.79
CA LEU A 45 -16.40 -15.01 -29.86
C LEU A 45 -15.48 -15.03 -31.08
N LEU A 46 -14.16 -15.13 -30.88
CA LEU A 46 -13.19 -15.26 -31.96
C LEU A 46 -13.30 -16.60 -32.69
N LEU A 47 -13.53 -17.69 -31.96
CA LEU A 47 -13.78 -19.02 -32.55
C LEU A 47 -15.06 -19.01 -33.39
N ILE A 48 -16.15 -18.44 -32.88
CA ILE A 48 -17.39 -18.28 -33.64
C ILE A 48 -17.13 -17.48 -34.92
N ARG A 49 -16.42 -16.35 -34.81
CA ARG A 49 -16.08 -15.52 -35.98
C ARG A 49 -15.20 -16.25 -36.99
N CYS A 50 -14.24 -17.05 -36.54
CA CYS A 50 -13.41 -17.89 -37.40
C CYS A 50 -14.26 -18.86 -38.23
N ILE A 51 -15.19 -19.56 -37.58
CA ILE A 51 -16.08 -20.54 -38.22
C ILE A 51 -16.99 -19.85 -39.25
N TYR A 52 -17.54 -18.67 -38.94
CA TYR A 52 -18.52 -17.99 -39.80
C TYR A 52 -17.92 -17.16 -40.93
N GLN A 53 -16.76 -16.53 -40.74
CA GLN A 53 -16.18 -15.58 -41.71
C GLN A 53 -14.94 -16.13 -42.45
N ASN A 54 -14.55 -17.39 -42.21
CA ASN A 54 -13.36 -17.99 -42.81
C ASN A 54 -12.11 -17.09 -42.63
N ALA A 55 -11.99 -16.51 -41.43
CA ALA A 55 -10.93 -15.58 -41.09
C ALA A 55 -9.57 -16.28 -41.11
N SER A 56 -8.52 -15.57 -41.54
CA SER A 56 -7.18 -16.14 -41.56
C SER A 56 -6.66 -16.40 -40.14
N GLU A 57 -5.98 -17.52 -39.95
CA GLU A 57 -5.41 -17.95 -38.67
C GLU A 57 -4.52 -16.85 -38.04
N GLY A 58 -3.77 -16.12 -38.87
CA GLY A 58 -2.91 -15.02 -38.45
C GLY A 58 -3.65 -13.85 -37.80
N THR A 59 -4.85 -13.50 -38.29
CA THR A 59 -5.65 -12.42 -37.70
C THR A 59 -6.17 -12.81 -36.31
N ILE A 60 -6.49 -14.09 -36.10
CA ILE A 60 -6.99 -14.59 -34.81
C ILE A 60 -5.88 -14.59 -33.77
N LEU A 61 -4.69 -15.09 -34.12
CA LEU A 61 -3.53 -15.10 -33.22
C LEU A 61 -3.13 -13.68 -32.81
N LEU A 62 -3.09 -12.76 -33.77
CA LEU A 62 -2.72 -11.37 -33.51
C LEU A 62 -3.75 -10.69 -32.60
N LEU A 63 -5.05 -10.86 -32.86
CA LEU A 63 -6.11 -10.29 -32.03
C LEU A 63 -6.13 -10.89 -30.62
N SER A 64 -5.93 -12.21 -30.50
CA SER A 64 -5.79 -12.88 -29.20
C SER A 64 -4.62 -12.30 -28.41
N PHE A 65 -3.46 -12.14 -29.04
CA PHE A 65 -2.28 -11.57 -28.40
C PHE A 65 -2.55 -10.15 -27.89
N PHE A 66 -3.17 -9.29 -28.70
CA PHE A 66 -3.52 -7.93 -28.29
C PHE A 66 -4.49 -7.90 -27.12
N VAL A 67 -5.53 -8.73 -27.13
CA VAL A 67 -6.50 -8.83 -26.04
C VAL A 67 -5.80 -9.29 -24.75
N THR A 68 -5.08 -10.41 -24.78
CA THR A 68 -4.41 -10.95 -23.59
C THR A 68 -3.41 -9.94 -23.01
N THR A 69 -2.64 -9.28 -23.87
CA THR A 69 -1.64 -8.28 -23.48
C THR A 69 -2.30 -7.03 -22.89
N PHE A 70 -3.31 -6.47 -23.55
CA PHE A 70 -4.04 -5.30 -23.07
C PHE A 70 -4.65 -5.53 -21.68
N PHE A 71 -5.32 -6.67 -21.48
CA PHE A 71 -5.92 -6.98 -20.19
C PHE A 71 -4.88 -7.29 -19.10
N PHE A 72 -3.73 -7.87 -19.44
CA PHE A 72 -2.63 -8.04 -18.48
C PHE A 72 -2.14 -6.66 -17.98
N PHE A 73 -1.91 -5.71 -18.89
CA PHE A 73 -1.50 -4.36 -18.54
C PHE A 73 -2.57 -3.55 -17.79
N VAL A 74 -3.85 -3.87 -17.94
CA VAL A 74 -4.93 -3.21 -17.18
C VAL A 74 -5.12 -3.83 -15.78
N THR A 75 -4.99 -5.16 -15.65
CA THR A 75 -5.33 -5.86 -14.40
C THR A 75 -4.23 -5.79 -13.34
N VAL A 76 -2.96 -5.88 -13.73
CA VAL A 76 -1.82 -5.81 -12.79
C VAL A 76 -1.77 -4.48 -12.03
N PRO A 77 -1.95 -3.30 -12.66
CA PRO A 77 -2.05 -2.03 -11.95
C PRO A 77 -3.25 -1.97 -11.00
N ILE A 78 -4.40 -2.52 -11.38
CA ILE A 78 -5.60 -2.52 -10.53
C ILE A 78 -5.31 -3.29 -9.23
N VAL A 79 -4.66 -4.45 -9.31
CA VAL A 79 -4.27 -5.22 -8.12
C VAL A 79 -3.26 -4.42 -7.27
N SER A 80 -2.30 -3.76 -7.92
CA SER A 80 -1.26 -2.96 -7.24
C SER A 80 -1.80 -1.71 -6.53
N ILE A 81 -2.88 -1.11 -7.02
CA ILE A 81 -3.44 0.15 -6.47
C ILE A 81 -4.51 -0.12 -5.40
N LYS A 82 -5.13 -1.31 -5.41
CA LYS A 82 -6.18 -1.69 -4.44
C LYS A 82 -5.80 -1.52 -2.98
N PRO A 83 -4.58 -1.89 -2.51
CA PRO A 83 -4.19 -1.67 -1.12
C PRO A 83 -4.32 -0.21 -0.74
N ALA A 84 -3.77 0.70 -1.56
CA ALA A 84 -3.82 2.13 -1.32
C ALA A 84 -5.25 2.69 -1.33
N ILE A 85 -6.16 2.14 -2.15
CA ILE A 85 -7.57 2.54 -2.21
C ILE A 85 -8.33 2.07 -0.96
N GLU A 86 -8.21 0.79 -0.61
CA GLU A 86 -8.90 0.19 0.54
C GLU A 86 -8.45 0.88 1.82
N PHE A 87 -7.15 1.10 1.92
CA PHE A 87 -6.53 1.85 3.00
C PHE A 87 -7.05 3.29 3.06
N SER A 88 -7.17 4.00 1.93
CA SER A 88 -7.67 5.38 1.91
C SER A 88 -9.15 5.50 2.30
N LYS A 89 -9.96 4.47 2.07
CA LYS A 89 -11.41 4.51 2.36
C LYS A 89 -11.72 4.07 3.79
N ASN A 90 -10.96 3.14 4.34
CA ASN A 90 -11.28 2.51 5.61
C ASN A 90 -10.55 3.20 6.78
N GLN A 91 -11.30 3.98 7.56
CA GLN A 91 -10.77 4.69 8.72
C GLN A 91 -10.24 3.75 9.81
N THR A 92 -10.79 2.54 9.94
CA THR A 92 -10.32 1.53 10.90
C THR A 92 -8.94 1.03 10.53
N ILE A 93 -8.71 0.71 9.26
CA ILE A 93 -7.39 0.29 8.75
C ILE A 93 -6.35 1.39 8.97
N GLN A 94 -6.71 2.65 8.67
CA GLN A 94 -5.81 3.79 8.90
C GLN A 94 -5.48 3.98 10.38
N ARG A 95 -6.46 3.78 11.27
CA ARG A 95 -6.25 3.87 12.71
C ARG A 95 -5.30 2.78 13.20
N VAL A 96 -5.54 1.52 12.82
CA VAL A 96 -4.69 0.38 13.23
C VAL A 96 -3.26 0.57 12.75
N PHE A 97 -3.06 1.09 11.54
CA PHE A 97 -1.73 1.42 11.07
C PHE A 97 -1.05 2.50 11.90
N CYS A 98 -1.77 3.57 12.27
CA CYS A 98 -1.21 4.60 13.14
C CYS A 98 -0.88 4.04 14.53
N GLU A 99 -1.73 3.16 15.08
CA GLU A 99 -1.47 2.47 16.34
C GLU A 99 -0.20 1.59 16.26
N GLU A 100 -0.02 0.84 15.17
CA GLU A 100 1.18 0.05 14.93
C GLU A 100 2.43 0.92 14.76
N ILE A 101 2.33 2.08 14.11
CA ILE A 101 3.44 3.06 14.05
C ILE A 101 3.78 3.57 15.45
N ILE A 102 2.79 4.00 16.23
CA ILE A 102 3.01 4.54 17.58
C ILE A 102 3.63 3.50 18.51
N ARG A 103 3.18 2.25 18.40
CA ARG A 103 3.65 1.12 19.21
C ARG A 103 5.07 0.73 18.87
N ASN A 104 5.37 0.56 17.58
CA ASN A 104 6.68 0.06 17.13
C ASN A 104 7.73 1.16 16.96
N ARG A 105 7.30 2.43 16.93
CA ARG A 105 8.15 3.63 16.79
C ARG A 105 9.20 3.48 15.67
N PRO A 106 8.78 3.16 14.43
CA PRO A 106 9.73 3.00 13.35
C PRO A 106 10.43 4.34 13.11
N ASN A 107 11.73 4.28 12.85
CA ASN A 107 12.50 5.42 12.39
C ASN A 107 12.13 5.79 10.94
N LYS A 108 12.54 6.98 10.52
CA LYS A 108 12.32 7.49 9.17
C LYS A 108 13.04 6.65 8.07
N TYR A 109 14.03 5.86 8.46
CA TYR A 109 14.94 5.14 7.56
C TYR A 109 14.58 3.64 7.47
N GLY A 110 13.48 3.30 6.79
CA GLY A 110 13.17 1.97 6.20
C GLY A 110 13.24 0.74 7.12
N TYR A 111 14.43 0.36 7.56
CA TYR A 111 14.81 -0.88 8.25
C TYR A 111 14.07 -1.19 9.55
N THR A 112 13.28 -0.27 10.08
CA THR A 112 12.48 -0.47 11.30
C THR A 112 10.98 -0.64 11.03
N TRP A 113 10.56 -0.58 9.76
CA TRP A 113 9.15 -0.70 9.39
C TRP A 113 8.68 -2.15 9.32
N HIS A 114 9.60 -3.11 9.33
CA HIS A 114 9.33 -4.55 9.27
C HIS A 114 8.18 -5.01 10.19
N SER A 115 8.22 -4.68 11.48
CA SER A 115 7.18 -5.08 12.45
C SER A 115 5.82 -4.47 12.12
N VAL A 116 5.80 -3.21 11.67
CA VAL A 116 4.57 -2.54 11.25
C VAL A 116 3.97 -3.25 10.03
N ILE A 117 4.80 -3.67 9.07
CA ILE A 117 4.35 -4.36 7.85
C ILE A 117 3.75 -5.72 8.18
N ILE A 118 4.44 -6.52 9.00
CA ILE A 118 3.96 -7.85 9.38
C ILE A 118 2.61 -7.74 10.08
N ASN A 119 2.51 -6.91 11.12
CA ASN A 119 1.30 -6.79 11.92
C ASN A 119 0.13 -6.23 11.08
N LEU A 120 0.41 -5.26 10.21
CA LEU A 120 -0.61 -4.69 9.34
C LEU A 120 -1.07 -5.69 8.28
N ASN A 121 -0.16 -6.43 7.65
CA ASN A 121 -0.50 -7.48 6.68
C ASN A 121 -1.37 -8.57 7.32
N GLU A 122 -1.02 -8.99 8.54
CA GLU A 122 -1.81 -9.98 9.29
C GLU A 122 -3.20 -9.43 9.61
N PHE A 123 -3.31 -8.18 10.07
CA PHE A 123 -4.58 -7.52 10.32
C PHE A 123 -5.46 -7.44 9.05
N LEU A 124 -4.87 -7.04 7.92
CA LEU A 124 -5.60 -6.93 6.64
C LEU A 124 -6.14 -8.28 6.16
N PHE A 125 -5.34 -9.33 6.29
CA PHE A 125 -5.74 -10.69 5.95
C PHE A 125 -6.84 -11.22 6.88
N ALA A 126 -6.66 -11.07 8.20
CA ALA A 126 -7.61 -11.57 9.19
C ALA A 126 -9.00 -10.91 9.08
N ASN A 127 -9.06 -9.65 8.66
CA ASN A 127 -10.32 -8.92 8.46
C ASN A 127 -10.90 -9.07 7.04
N GLY A 128 -10.28 -9.88 6.18
CA GLY A 128 -10.73 -10.06 4.79
C GLY A 128 -10.59 -8.82 3.92
N ALA A 129 -9.85 -7.80 4.38
CA ALA A 129 -9.54 -6.61 3.60
C ALA A 129 -8.53 -6.91 2.48
N TRP A 130 -7.71 -7.95 2.65
CA TRP A 130 -6.81 -8.46 1.63
C TRP A 130 -6.93 -9.98 1.48
N PRO A 131 -6.91 -10.53 0.24
CA PRO A 131 -7.06 -11.97 0.01
C PRO A 131 -5.82 -12.79 0.40
N THR A 132 -4.66 -12.14 0.56
CA THR A 132 -3.39 -12.81 0.93
C THR A 132 -2.83 -12.21 2.23
N ARG A 133 -1.89 -12.91 2.86
CA ARG A 133 -1.11 -12.40 4.01
C ARG A 133 0.00 -11.43 3.62
N TYR A 134 0.05 -11.06 2.34
CA TYR A 134 1.18 -10.40 1.72
C TYR A 134 0.64 -9.20 0.95
N CYS A 135 0.49 -8.06 1.62
CA CYS A 135 -0.11 -6.86 1.01
C CYS A 135 0.92 -5.81 0.59
N PHE A 136 2.02 -5.69 1.34
CA PHE A 136 3.16 -4.85 0.98
C PHE A 136 4.33 -5.72 0.56
N TYR A 137 4.95 -5.38 -0.57
CA TYR A 137 6.12 -6.10 -1.08
C TYR A 137 7.34 -5.90 -0.17
N ASP A 138 7.62 -4.65 0.20
CA ASP A 138 8.79 -4.26 0.99
C ASP A 138 8.52 -3.04 1.89
N GLU A 139 9.55 -2.62 2.62
CA GLU A 139 9.51 -1.45 3.52
C GLU A 139 9.35 -0.12 2.78
N LYS A 140 9.78 -0.03 1.52
CA LYS A 140 9.65 1.21 0.73
C LYS A 140 8.18 1.49 0.42
N GLU A 141 7.40 0.45 0.14
CA GLU A 141 5.97 0.60 -0.15
C GLU A 141 5.16 1.09 1.05
N ILE A 142 5.39 0.54 2.24
CA ILE A 142 4.67 1.00 3.44
C ILE A 142 5.09 2.43 3.81
N LEU A 143 6.36 2.77 3.60
CA LEU A 143 6.87 4.12 3.84
C LEU A 143 6.24 5.12 2.85
N ALA A 144 6.17 4.76 1.57
CA ALA A 144 5.49 5.57 0.56
C ALA A 144 3.99 5.75 0.89
N LEU A 145 3.33 4.70 1.39
CA LEU A 145 1.94 4.80 1.86
C LEU A 145 1.81 5.76 3.05
N TYR A 146 2.70 5.66 4.05
CA TYR A 146 2.75 6.58 5.18
C TYR A 146 2.86 8.03 4.70
N TYR A 147 3.88 8.34 3.89
CA TYR A 147 4.11 9.70 3.38
C TYR A 147 2.91 10.22 2.58
N LYS A 148 2.31 9.38 1.73
CA LYS A 148 1.11 9.72 0.96
C LYS A 148 -0.03 10.17 1.88
N ILE A 149 -0.34 9.37 2.91
CA ILE A 149 -1.45 9.64 3.83
C ILE A 149 -1.19 10.91 4.63
N VAL A 150 0.01 11.03 5.18
CA VAL A 150 0.39 12.20 5.97
C VAL A 150 0.31 13.44 5.11
N TYR A 151 0.86 13.44 3.90
CA TYR A 151 0.76 14.59 3.00
C TYR A 151 -0.68 14.99 2.68
N TYR A 152 -1.53 14.04 2.28
CA TYR A 152 -2.91 14.34 1.89
C TYR A 152 -3.78 14.79 3.06
N LYS A 153 -3.55 14.27 4.27
CA LYS A 153 -4.37 14.61 5.44
C LYS A 153 -3.86 15.81 6.20
N VAL A 154 -2.55 15.93 6.38
CA VAL A 154 -1.95 17.02 7.17
C VAL A 154 -1.98 18.34 6.42
N LYS A 155 -1.90 18.34 5.07
CA LYS A 155 -2.13 19.55 4.26
C LYS A 155 -3.49 20.23 4.55
N ASN A 156 -4.48 19.46 5.02
CA ASN A 156 -5.81 19.97 5.35
C ASN A 156 -5.98 20.34 6.84
N ILE A 157 -4.99 20.08 7.69
CA ILE A 157 -5.02 20.45 9.12
C ILE A 157 -4.45 21.87 9.25
N LYS A 158 -5.19 22.78 9.90
CA LYS A 158 -4.68 24.12 10.22
C LYS A 158 -3.69 24.02 11.39
N TYR A 159 -2.45 24.46 11.17
CA TYR A 159 -1.28 24.19 12.03
C TYR A 159 -1.16 25.07 13.28
N ASP A 160 -2.15 25.92 13.56
CA ASP A 160 -2.06 26.94 14.63
C ASP A 160 -1.92 26.34 16.05
N THR A 161 -2.00 25.02 16.22
CA THR A 161 -2.01 24.32 17.52
C THR A 161 -0.68 23.65 17.92
N PHE A 162 0.38 23.71 17.11
CA PHE A 162 1.58 22.87 17.31
C PHE A 162 2.86 23.62 17.70
N ALA A 163 2.74 24.76 18.39
CA ALA A 163 3.91 25.42 18.97
C ALA A 163 4.56 24.50 20.04
N ASN A 164 5.78 24.03 19.75
CA ASN A 164 6.69 23.17 20.53
C ASN A 164 6.54 21.63 20.39
N PRO A 165 7.18 21.06 19.37
CA PRO A 165 7.55 19.65 19.32
C PRO A 165 8.98 19.50 19.85
N THR A 166 9.14 19.19 21.12
CA THR A 166 10.45 18.74 21.61
C THR A 166 10.27 17.53 22.51
N LYS A 167 10.89 16.42 22.08
CA LYS A 167 11.10 15.13 22.77
C LYS A 167 9.98 14.08 22.75
N ALA A 168 9.52 13.66 21.57
CA ALA A 168 8.65 12.47 21.44
C ALA A 168 9.38 11.12 21.64
N LYS A 169 10.70 11.08 21.44
CA LYS A 169 11.48 9.82 21.45
C LYS A 169 11.53 9.16 22.83
N GLU A 170 11.37 9.94 23.90
CA GLU A 170 11.43 9.51 25.31
C GLU A 170 10.06 9.53 26.01
N GLU A 171 9.03 10.08 25.36
CA GLU A 171 7.73 10.29 25.97
C GLU A 171 6.92 8.97 26.01
N PRO A 172 6.28 8.62 27.14
CA PRO A 172 5.40 7.46 27.24
C PRO A 172 4.24 7.55 26.23
N ILE A 173 3.83 6.42 25.64
CA ILE A 173 2.67 6.36 24.72
C ILE A 173 1.41 7.03 25.32
N PRO A 174 1.09 6.86 26.62
CA PRO A 174 -0.05 7.55 27.24
C PRO A 174 0.03 9.07 27.19
N ASP A 175 1.23 9.64 27.29
CA ASP A 175 1.43 11.09 27.32
C ASP A 175 1.31 11.69 25.91
N ILE A 176 1.81 10.99 24.90
CA ILE A 176 1.59 11.33 23.48
C ILE A 176 0.08 11.31 23.17
N LEU A 177 -0.62 10.25 23.58
CA LEU A 177 -2.06 10.13 23.36
C LEU A 177 -2.85 11.20 24.13
N ASN A 178 -2.46 11.52 25.36
CA ASN A 178 -3.08 12.59 26.15
C ASN A 178 -2.88 13.97 25.51
N ARG A 179 -1.67 14.29 25.07
CA ARG A 179 -1.36 15.54 24.35
C ARG A 179 -2.20 15.69 23.07
N VAL A 180 -2.44 14.59 22.40
CA VAL A 180 -3.22 14.57 21.16
C VAL A 180 -4.73 14.51 21.45
N SER A 181 -5.14 14.01 22.62
CA SER A 181 -6.55 13.92 23.04
C SER A 181 -7.21 15.28 23.32
N THR A 182 -6.42 16.32 23.60
CA THR A 182 -6.90 17.69 23.83
C THR A 182 -7.23 18.45 22.54
N LEU A 183 -6.81 17.94 21.37
CA LEU A 183 -7.11 18.52 20.06
C LEU A 183 -8.56 18.25 19.66
N SER A 184 -9.38 19.28 19.44
CA SER A 184 -10.74 19.11 18.91
C SER A 184 -10.69 18.63 17.44
N GLY A 185 -11.15 17.41 17.17
CA GLY A 185 -11.09 16.78 15.84
C GLY A 185 -11.44 15.28 15.86
N TYR A 186 -11.63 14.68 14.69
CA TYR A 186 -12.02 13.26 14.56
C TYR A 186 -10.94 12.33 15.13
N ILE A 187 -11.35 11.21 15.73
CA ILE A 187 -10.46 10.23 16.39
C ILE A 187 -9.26 9.84 15.53
N LEU A 188 -9.43 9.69 14.22
CA LEU A 188 -8.36 9.28 13.30
C LEU A 188 -7.28 10.34 13.08
N GLU A 189 -7.63 11.62 13.05
CA GLU A 189 -6.67 12.72 12.86
C GLU A 189 -5.67 12.77 14.02
N ARG A 190 -6.15 12.47 15.22
CA ARG A 190 -5.34 12.33 16.44
C ARG A 190 -4.28 11.24 16.29
N TYR A 191 -4.69 10.02 15.95
CA TYR A 191 -3.74 8.92 15.76
C TYR A 191 -2.71 9.22 14.66
N LEU A 192 -3.13 9.90 13.60
CA LEU A 192 -2.26 10.28 12.49
C LEU A 192 -1.21 11.30 12.94
N LEU A 193 -1.62 12.32 13.71
CA LEU A 193 -0.69 13.29 14.31
C LEU A 193 0.31 12.64 15.26
N ALA A 194 -0.15 11.73 16.13
CA ALA A 194 0.72 10.97 17.02
C ALA A 194 1.75 10.14 16.24
N ALA A 195 1.33 9.46 15.17
CA ALA A 195 2.22 8.69 14.29
C ALA A 195 3.30 9.57 13.63
N ILE A 196 2.95 10.79 13.18
CA ILE A 196 3.91 11.74 12.60
C ILE A 196 4.99 12.13 13.60
N ILE A 197 4.55 12.50 14.79
CA ILE A 197 5.44 12.93 15.88
C ILE A 197 6.42 11.80 16.23
N VAL A 198 5.94 10.56 16.29
CA VAL A 198 6.74 9.37 16.61
C VAL A 198 7.78 9.07 15.52
N VAL A 199 7.39 9.07 14.25
CA VAL A 199 8.27 8.70 13.12
C VAL A 199 9.33 9.74 12.85
N ASN A 200 8.93 11.01 12.83
CA ASN A 200 9.80 12.08 12.34
C ASN A 200 10.68 12.69 13.43
N GLN A 201 10.28 12.59 14.71
CA GLN A 201 11.04 13.14 15.85
C GLN A 201 11.43 14.61 15.69
N ALA A 202 10.77 15.30 14.77
CA ALA A 202 11.09 16.62 14.27
C ALA A 202 9.82 17.46 14.21
N ASP A 203 9.99 18.77 14.13
CA ASP A 203 8.91 19.71 13.95
C ASP A 203 8.11 19.35 12.69
N ILE A 204 6.78 19.36 12.78
CA ILE A 204 5.89 18.97 11.67
C ILE A 204 6.20 19.83 10.43
N CYS A 205 6.66 21.06 10.65
CA CYS A 205 7.10 22.00 9.62
C CYS A 205 8.37 21.56 8.86
N ASP A 206 9.34 20.93 9.53
CA ASP A 206 10.58 20.46 8.90
C ASP A 206 10.31 19.23 8.04
N TRP A 207 9.44 18.34 8.51
CA TRP A 207 9.01 17.17 7.75
C TRP A 207 8.29 17.53 6.45
N LEU A 208 7.43 18.55 6.47
CA LEU A 208 6.70 18.98 5.26
C LEU A 208 7.65 19.41 4.13
N LYS A 209 8.74 20.09 4.47
CA LYS A 209 9.79 20.46 3.50
C LYS A 209 10.52 19.23 2.97
N GLU A 210 10.84 18.27 3.82
CA GLU A 210 11.51 17.03 3.39
C GLU A 210 10.62 16.16 2.49
N TYR A 211 9.31 16.10 2.73
CA TYR A 211 8.40 15.39 1.83
C TYR A 211 8.33 16.03 0.44
N GLU A 212 8.34 17.36 0.35
CA GLU A 212 8.39 18.04 -0.96
C GLU A 212 9.66 17.68 -1.75
N ASN A 213 10.80 17.53 -1.06
CA ASN A 213 12.05 17.06 -1.67
C ASN A 213 11.97 15.57 -2.07
N PHE A 214 11.47 14.69 -1.19
CA PHE A 214 11.29 13.25 -1.49
C PHE A 214 10.34 13.02 -2.68
N LYS A 215 9.29 13.84 -2.79
CA LYS A 215 8.37 13.80 -3.93
C LYS A 215 9.10 14.14 -5.23
N GLN A 216 10.00 15.11 -5.23
CA GLN A 216 10.81 15.46 -6.41
C GLN A 216 11.75 14.31 -6.79
N GLU A 217 12.41 13.67 -5.83
CA GLU A 217 13.27 12.50 -6.09
C GLU A 217 12.49 11.32 -6.70
N MET A 218 11.30 11.00 -6.16
CA MET A 218 10.46 9.93 -6.70
C MET A 218 9.93 10.22 -8.11
N GLN A 219 9.83 11.50 -8.47
CA GLN A 219 9.35 11.94 -9.77
C GLN A 219 10.50 11.93 -10.80
N ASP A 220 11.70 12.35 -10.40
CA ASP A 220 12.92 12.24 -11.21
C ASP A 220 13.34 10.78 -11.49
N ASP A 221 13.08 9.85 -10.57
CA ASP A 221 13.34 8.42 -10.80
C ASP A 221 12.29 7.76 -11.72
N CYS A 222 11.07 8.29 -11.77
CA CYS A 222 10.07 7.87 -12.77
C CYS A 222 10.38 8.39 -14.17
N ASP A 223 10.96 9.58 -14.30
CA ASP A 223 11.31 10.20 -15.59
C ASP A 223 12.61 9.63 -16.21
N LYS A 224 13.35 8.80 -15.47
CA LYS A 224 14.57 8.11 -15.93
C LYS A 224 14.34 6.68 -16.46
N ILE A 225 13.09 6.21 -16.49
CA ILE A 225 12.68 4.90 -17.05
C ILE A 225 11.93 5.12 -18.35
#